data_AF-A0A522CL74-F1
#
_entry.id   AF-A0A522CL74-F1
#
_cell.length_a   1.000
_cell.length_b   1.000
_cell.length_c   1.000
_cell.angle_alpha   90.00
_cell.angle_beta   90.00
_cell.angle_gamma   90.00
#
_symmetry.space_group_name_H-M   'P 1'
#
loop_
_entity.id
_entity.type
_entity.pdbx_description
1 polymer ?
#
loop_
_entity_poly.entity_id
_entity_poly.type
_entity_poly.pdbx_seq_one_letter_code
_entity_poly.pdbx_strand_id
1 'polypeptide(L)'
;MAITIEELDGKYEVFSQKIGGGTNVPDGDGTTEIRNGLTYRKDKNGFIWESAFTIAGADQVQMESTIDPSHAGADKFIKDEKGNLTKGMLTYRAILNATRDNGKLVLKGDINHGGEITRLTLKKIS
;
A
#
# COMPACT_ATOMS: atom_id res chain seq x y z
N MET A 1 -17.92 12.67 10.35
CA MET A 1 -16.64 13.03 10.98
C MET A 1 -15.58 12.92 9.91
N ALA A 2 -14.74 13.94 9.74
CA ALA A 2 -13.60 13.86 8.84
C ALA A 2 -12.51 12.99 9.48
N ILE A 3 -11.82 12.19 8.67
CA ILE A 3 -10.72 11.36 9.14
C ILE A 3 -9.49 12.23 9.46
N THR A 4 -8.84 11.92 10.57
CA THR A 4 -7.62 12.58 11.04
C THR A 4 -6.40 11.66 10.85
N ILE A 5 -5.19 12.24 10.88
CA ILE A 5 -3.97 11.46 10.69
C ILE A 5 -3.74 10.50 11.86
N GLU A 6 -4.10 10.91 13.07
CA GLU A 6 -4.01 10.13 14.30
C GLU A 6 -4.97 8.93 14.28
N GLU A 7 -6.13 9.05 13.61
CA GLU A 7 -7.06 7.92 13.44
C GLU A 7 -6.48 6.82 12.54
N LEU A 8 -5.53 7.16 11.66
CA LEU A 8 -4.83 6.19 10.83
C LEU A 8 -3.86 5.33 11.65
N ASP A 9 -3.40 5.76 12.82
CA ASP A 9 -2.39 5.02 13.56
C ASP A 9 -2.90 3.66 14.05
N GLY A 10 -2.11 2.62 13.83
CA GLY A 10 -2.43 1.25 14.23
C GLY A 10 -1.94 0.22 13.22
N LYS A 11 -2.29 -1.03 13.47
CA LYS A 11 -1.95 -2.16 12.61
C LYS A 11 -3.07 -2.44 11.63
N TYR A 12 -2.68 -2.77 10.41
CA TYR A 12 -3.56 -3.07 9.30
C TYR A 12 -3.20 -4.41 8.69
N GLU A 13 -4.22 -5.15 8.30
CA GLU A 13 -4.10 -6.25 7.36
C GLU A 13 -4.14 -5.68 5.94
N VAL A 14 -3.21 -6.12 5.11
CA VAL A 14 -3.02 -5.61 3.74
C VAL A 14 -3.52 -6.63 2.74
N PHE A 15 -4.37 -6.19 1.82
CA PHE A 15 -4.84 -6.99 0.70
C PHE A 15 -4.59 -6.25 -0.60
N SER A 16 -3.96 -6.90 -1.56
CA SER A 16 -3.70 -6.39 -2.89
C SER A 16 -4.32 -7.30 -3.93
N GLN A 17 -5.00 -6.70 -4.91
CA GLN A 17 -5.64 -7.42 -6.00
C GLN A 17 -5.30 -6.77 -7.32
N LYS A 18 -4.75 -7.53 -8.27
CA LYS A 18 -4.60 -7.05 -9.64
C LYS A 18 -5.97 -6.90 -10.29
N ILE A 19 -6.26 -5.71 -10.82
CA ILE A 19 -7.47 -5.47 -11.59
C ILE A 19 -7.25 -6.08 -12.99
N GLY A 20 -8.05 -7.08 -13.35
CA GLY A 20 -8.03 -7.68 -14.70
C GLY A 20 -7.31 -9.03 -14.83
N GLY A 21 -6.85 -9.66 -13.75
CA GLY A 21 -6.20 -10.97 -13.82
C GLY A 21 -6.37 -11.83 -12.56
N GLY A 22 -7.26 -12.83 -12.66
CA GLY A 22 -7.21 -14.07 -11.86
C GLY A 22 -7.57 -14.00 -10.37
N THR A 23 -7.97 -15.17 -9.84
CA THR A 23 -8.73 -15.42 -8.60
C THR A 23 -8.16 -14.79 -7.33
N ASN A 24 -9.07 -14.24 -6.51
CA ASN A 24 -8.85 -13.80 -5.13
C ASN A 24 -7.94 -14.77 -4.37
N VAL A 25 -6.83 -14.28 -3.82
CA VAL A 25 -6.15 -14.96 -2.71
C VAL A 25 -6.69 -14.32 -1.44
N PRO A 26 -7.54 -15.01 -0.66
CA PRO A 26 -8.11 -14.46 0.57
C PRO A 26 -7.10 -14.33 1.71
N ASP A 27 -5.89 -14.87 1.55
CA ASP A 27 -4.79 -14.66 2.48
C ASP A 27 -4.22 -13.26 2.25
N GLY A 28 -4.33 -12.38 3.26
CA GLY A 28 -3.75 -11.04 3.18
C GLY A 28 -2.26 -11.09 2.82
N ASP A 29 -1.79 -10.11 2.05
CA ASP A 29 -0.39 -9.97 1.64
C ASP A 29 0.56 -9.68 2.83
N GLY A 30 -0.02 -9.47 4.00
CA GLY A 30 0.68 -9.34 5.27
C GLY A 30 0.00 -8.32 6.17
N THR A 31 0.78 -7.83 7.14
CA THR A 31 0.36 -6.72 8.01
C THR A 31 1.32 -5.55 7.87
N THR A 32 0.81 -4.34 8.07
CA THR A 32 1.59 -3.11 8.14
C THR A 32 1.15 -2.30 9.35
N GLU A 33 2.02 -1.46 9.88
CA GLU A 33 1.71 -0.56 10.98
C GLU A 33 1.90 0.89 10.53
N ILE A 34 0.82 1.67 10.64
CA ILE A 34 0.85 3.11 10.42
C ILE A 34 1.13 3.78 11.77
N ARG A 35 2.13 4.66 11.79
CA ARG A 35 2.45 5.52 12.94
C ARG A 35 2.73 6.93 12.46
N ASN A 36 1.98 7.90 12.95
CA ASN A 36 2.03 9.30 12.49
C ASN A 36 2.00 9.41 10.96
N GLY A 37 1.14 8.63 10.32
CA GLY A 37 1.02 8.63 8.85
C GLY A 37 2.17 7.96 8.11
N LEU A 38 3.05 7.21 8.77
CA LEU A 38 4.19 6.53 8.13
C LEU A 38 4.12 5.02 8.34
N THR A 39 4.56 4.25 7.34
CA THR A 39 4.75 2.80 7.44
C THR A 39 6.14 2.42 6.95
N TYR A 40 6.71 1.40 7.57
CA TYR A 40 7.91 0.72 7.09
C TYR A 40 7.68 -0.79 7.13
N ARG A 41 7.93 -1.48 6.02
CA ARG A 41 7.92 -2.95 5.97
C ARG A 41 9.02 -3.48 5.07
N LYS A 42 9.56 -4.64 5.41
CA LYS A 42 10.44 -5.43 4.54
C LYS A 42 9.71 -6.68 4.12
N ASP A 43 9.63 -6.95 2.82
CA ASP A 43 8.97 -8.16 2.33
C ASP A 43 9.92 -9.37 2.31
N LYS A 44 9.37 -10.56 1.99
CA LYS A 44 10.11 -11.83 1.94
C LYS A 44 11.23 -11.86 0.89
N ASN A 45 11.17 -11.01 -0.13
CA ASN A 45 12.17 -10.91 -1.19
C ASN A 45 13.27 -9.90 -0.84
N GLY A 46 13.13 -9.18 0.28
CA GLY A 46 14.07 -8.18 0.76
C GLY A 46 13.77 -6.77 0.30
N PHE A 47 12.67 -6.52 -0.42
CA PHE A 47 12.29 -5.15 -0.77
C PHE A 47 11.83 -4.40 0.48
N ILE A 48 12.32 -3.19 0.63
CA ILE A 48 11.86 -2.25 1.65
C ILE A 48 10.72 -1.44 1.03
N TRP A 49 9.64 -1.29 1.78
CA TRP A 49 8.51 -0.46 1.41
C TRP A 49 8.30 0.58 2.50
N GLU A 50 8.39 1.84 2.12
CA GLU A 50 8.13 2.99 2.96
C GLU A 50 6.93 3.72 2.41
N SER A 51 5.91 3.96 3.24
CA SER A 51 4.72 4.70 2.80
C SER A 51 4.44 5.87 3.71
N ALA A 52 4.01 6.97 3.12
CA ALA A 52 3.51 8.15 3.79
C ALA A 52 2.03 8.37 3.43
N PHE A 53 1.23 8.72 4.43
CA PHE A 53 -0.20 8.96 4.34
C PHE A 53 -0.49 10.41 4.71
N THR A 54 -1.28 11.08 3.89
CA THR A 54 -1.73 12.45 4.14
C THR A 54 -3.23 12.55 3.92
N ILE A 55 -3.91 13.38 4.71
CA ILE A 55 -5.35 13.58 4.57
C ILE A 55 -5.60 14.44 3.32
N ALA A 56 -6.31 13.87 2.34
CA ALA A 56 -6.62 14.52 1.06
C ALA A 56 -8.06 15.05 1.01
N GLY A 57 -8.92 14.60 1.93
CA GLY A 57 -10.32 15.02 2.02
C GLY A 57 -10.97 14.50 3.31
N ALA A 58 -12.28 14.68 3.45
CA ALA A 58 -13.01 14.25 4.64
C ALA A 58 -12.98 12.72 4.85
N ASP A 59 -12.94 11.97 3.76
CA ASP A 59 -12.92 10.51 3.69
C ASP A 59 -11.84 9.99 2.73
N GLN A 60 -10.85 10.83 2.41
CA GLN A 60 -9.80 10.50 1.45
C GLN A 60 -8.42 10.67 2.07
N VAL A 61 -7.58 9.68 1.83
CA VAL A 61 -6.18 9.64 2.27
C VAL A 61 -5.31 9.45 1.04
N GLN A 62 -4.39 10.37 0.80
CA GLN A 62 -3.35 10.15 -0.20
C GLN A 62 -2.26 9.28 0.41
N MET A 63 -1.82 8.28 -0.33
CA MET A 63 -0.70 7.41 0.01
C MET A 63 0.42 7.60 -1.03
N GLU A 64 1.63 7.85 -0.57
CA GLU A 64 2.86 7.74 -1.35
C GLU A 64 3.65 6.56 -0.83
N SER A 65 3.97 5.57 -1.67
CA SER A 65 4.68 4.35 -1.28
C SER A 65 5.91 4.15 -2.13
N THR A 66 7.08 4.20 -1.51
CA THR A 66 8.39 4.00 -2.14
C THR A 66 8.86 2.58 -1.89
N ILE A 67 9.19 1.88 -2.97
CA ILE A 67 9.86 0.58 -2.93
C ILE A 67 11.36 0.77 -3.14
N ASP A 68 12.16 0.25 -2.21
CA ASP A 68 13.62 0.21 -2.27
C ASP A 68 14.13 -1.24 -2.44
N PRO A 69 14.72 -1.57 -3.59
CA PRO A 69 15.31 -2.89 -3.85
C PRO A 69 16.72 -3.08 -3.31
N SER A 70 17.31 -2.11 -2.61
CA SER A 70 18.70 -2.15 -2.11
C SER A 70 19.04 -3.40 -1.29
N HIS A 71 18.04 -3.99 -0.61
CA HIS A 71 18.18 -5.19 0.21
C HIS A 71 17.58 -6.44 -0.42
N ALA A 72 17.08 -6.35 -1.66
CA ALA A 72 16.53 -7.47 -2.39
C ALA A 72 17.64 -8.35 -2.98
N GLY A 73 17.32 -9.63 -3.24
CA GLY A 73 18.25 -10.55 -3.89
C GLY A 73 18.77 -10.02 -5.23
N ALA A 74 19.98 -10.43 -5.64
CA ALA A 74 20.63 -9.94 -6.85
C ALA A 74 19.81 -10.20 -8.14
N ASP A 75 18.92 -11.18 -8.12
CA ASP A 75 17.99 -11.60 -9.18
C ASP A 75 16.59 -10.95 -9.08
N LYS A 76 16.36 -10.06 -8.11
CA LYS A 76 15.08 -9.40 -7.89
C LYS A 76 15.06 -8.03 -8.56
N PHE A 77 13.98 -7.78 -9.30
CA PHE A 77 13.77 -6.55 -10.07
C PHE A 77 12.34 -6.06 -9.88
N ILE A 78 12.17 -4.76 -10.02
CA ILE A 78 10.87 -4.09 -9.98
C ILE A 78 10.51 -3.66 -11.40
N LYS A 79 9.22 -3.62 -11.75
CA LYS A 79 8.80 -3.02 -13.02
C LYS A 79 8.56 -1.53 -12.83
N ASP A 80 9.19 -0.71 -13.67
CA ASP A 80 8.90 0.71 -13.77
C ASP A 80 7.55 0.97 -14.45
N GLU A 81 7.18 2.25 -14.55
CA GLU A 81 5.91 2.65 -15.16
C GLU A 81 5.77 2.26 -16.64
N LYS A 82 6.90 1.97 -17.32
CA LYS A 82 6.96 1.54 -18.71
C LYS A 82 7.08 0.01 -18.83
N GLY A 83 7.03 -0.72 -17.72
CA GLY A 83 7.15 -2.16 -17.66
C GLY A 83 8.59 -2.70 -17.73
N ASN A 84 9.61 -1.85 -17.72
CA ASN A 84 11.01 -2.27 -17.73
C ASN A 84 11.44 -2.73 -16.34
N LEU A 85 12.31 -3.74 -16.29
CA LEU A 85 12.93 -4.18 -15.05
C LEU A 85 13.96 -3.17 -14.58
N THR A 86 13.84 -2.73 -13.33
CA THR A 86 14.73 -1.78 -12.69
C THR A 86 15.13 -2.23 -11.28
N LYS A 87 16.29 -1.76 -10.85
CA LYS A 87 16.77 -1.77 -9.46
C LYS A 87 16.81 -0.37 -8.84
N GLY A 88 16.23 0.61 -9.52
CA GLY A 88 15.99 1.93 -8.96
C GLY A 88 14.83 1.89 -7.96
N MET A 89 14.86 2.81 -7.01
CA MET A 89 13.70 3.10 -6.17
C MET A 89 12.55 3.60 -7.04
N LEU A 90 11.33 3.19 -6.71
CA LEU A 90 10.12 3.65 -7.39
C LEU A 90 9.12 4.12 -6.34
N THR A 91 8.47 5.25 -6.61
CA THR A 91 7.41 5.80 -5.74
C THR A 91 6.08 5.70 -6.45
N TYR A 92 5.12 5.04 -5.82
CA TYR A 92 3.74 4.93 -6.27
C TYR A 92 2.85 5.88 -5.47
N ARG A 93 1.82 6.42 -6.12
CA ARG A 93 0.83 7.30 -5.49
C ARG A 93 -0.57 6.74 -5.67
N ALA A 94 -1.39 6.86 -4.64
CA ALA A 94 -2.80 6.49 -4.71
C ALA A 94 -3.66 7.36 -3.79
N ILE A 95 -4.93 7.52 -4.16
CA ILE A 95 -5.96 8.03 -3.26
C ILE A 95 -6.74 6.85 -2.72
N LEU A 96 -6.78 6.72 -1.40
CA LEU A 96 -7.51 5.70 -0.66
C LEU A 96 -8.76 6.32 -0.05
N ASN A 97 -9.91 5.73 -0.31
CA ASN A 97 -11.15 6.09 0.36
C ASN A 97 -11.21 5.40 1.72
N ALA A 98 -11.49 6.16 2.76
CA ALA A 98 -11.63 5.73 4.13
C ALA A 98 -13.10 5.43 4.44
N THR A 99 -13.37 4.20 4.86
CA THR A 99 -14.70 3.73 5.27
C THR A 99 -14.61 3.01 6.60
N ARG A 100 -15.74 2.82 7.27
CA ARG A 100 -15.81 2.00 8.49
C ARG A 100 -16.61 0.74 8.23
N ASP A 101 -15.99 -0.42 8.45
CA ASP A 101 -16.61 -1.74 8.40
C ASP A 101 -16.60 -2.35 9.80
N ASN A 102 -17.78 -2.59 10.37
CA ASN A 102 -17.93 -3.11 11.73
C ASN A 102 -17.11 -2.33 12.78
N GLY A 103 -17.10 -1.00 12.67
CA GLY A 103 -16.36 -0.09 13.55
C GLY A 103 -14.86 0.04 13.24
N LYS A 104 -14.30 -0.82 12.38
CA LYS A 104 -12.88 -0.80 11.98
C LYS A 104 -12.69 0.08 10.76
N LEU A 105 -11.59 0.84 10.75
CA LEU A 105 -11.21 1.66 9.61
C LEU A 105 -10.73 0.76 8.46
N VAL A 106 -11.24 1.03 7.26
CA VAL A 106 -10.85 0.36 6.02
C VAL A 106 -10.46 1.43 5.00
N LEU A 107 -9.22 1.38 4.53
CA LEU A 107 -8.73 2.23 3.45
C LEU A 107 -8.71 1.42 2.16
N LYS A 108 -9.26 1.96 1.08
CA LYS A 108 -9.32 1.25 -0.20
C LYS A 108 -9.07 2.18 -1.38
N GLY A 109 -8.17 1.79 -2.27
CA GLY A 109 -7.89 2.56 -3.49
C GLY A 109 -7.07 1.77 -4.49
N ASP A 110 -6.84 2.37 -5.64
CA ASP A 110 -6.16 1.74 -6.75
C ASP A 110 -4.78 2.39 -6.95
N ILE A 111 -3.75 1.55 -7.06
CA ILE A 111 -2.36 1.93 -7.29
C ILE A 111 -2.01 1.55 -8.72
N ASN A 112 -1.45 2.48 -9.47
CA ASN A 112 -0.94 2.22 -10.80
C ASN A 112 0.55 1.84 -10.73
N HIS A 113 0.89 0.63 -11.16
CA HIS A 113 2.27 0.15 -11.31
C HIS A 113 2.70 0.16 -12.79
N GLY A 114 2.37 1.24 -13.51
CA GLY A 114 2.68 1.43 -14.92
C GLY A 114 1.78 0.68 -15.88
N GLY A 115 1.99 -0.63 -15.95
CA GLY A 115 1.25 -1.55 -16.83
C GLY A 115 0.18 -2.37 -16.13
N GLU A 116 0.10 -2.30 -14.81
CA GLU A 116 -0.86 -3.05 -14.00
C GLU A 116 -1.50 -2.13 -12.95
N ILE A 117 -2.81 -2.25 -12.76
CA ILE A 117 -3.52 -1.58 -11.66
C ILE A 117 -3.73 -2.59 -10.55
N THR A 118 -3.30 -2.22 -9.34
CA THR A 118 -3.50 -3.03 -8.13
C THR A 118 -4.42 -2.30 -7.18
N ARG A 119 -5.52 -2.93 -6.82
CA ARG A 119 -6.42 -2.47 -5.76
C ARG A 119 -5.85 -2.84 -4.42
N LEU A 120 -5.54 -1.84 -3.60
CA LEU A 120 -5.11 -1.98 -2.23
C LEU A 120 -6.29 -1.83 -1.28
N THR A 121 -6.41 -2.73 -0.32
CA THR A 121 -7.31 -2.60 0.83
C THR A 121 -6.51 -2.78 2.12
N LEU A 122 -6.59 -1.81 3.02
CA LEU A 122 -5.99 -1.84 4.35
C LEU A 122 -7.10 -1.89 5.38
N LYS A 123 -7.20 -2.98 6.15
CA LYS A 123 -8.21 -3.12 7.20
C LYS A 123 -7.55 -3.04 8.57
N LYS A 124 -7.93 -2.05 9.38
CA LYS A 124 -7.38 -1.86 10.73
C LYS A 124 -7.74 -3.04 11.62
N ILE A 125 -6.76 -3.60 12.31
CA ILE A 125 -6.92 -4.77 13.19
C ILE A 125 -6.66 -4.45 14.66
N SER A 126 -5.81 -3.47 14.96
CA SER A 126 -5.56 -2.97 16.33
C SER A 126 -5.09 -1.51 16.30
#